data_AF-A0A3L6ER05-F1
#
_entry.id   AF-A0A3L6ER05-F1
#
_cell.length_a   1.000
_cell.length_b   1.000
_cell.length_c   1.000
_cell.angle_alpha   90.00
_cell.angle_beta   90.00
_cell.angle_gamma   90.00
#
_symmetry.space_group_name_H-M   'P 1'
#
loop_
_entity.id
_entity.type
_entity.pdbx_description
1 polymer ?
#
loop_
_entity_poly.entity_id
_entity_poly.type
_entity_poly.pdbx_seq_one_letter_code
_entity_poly.pdbx_strand_id
1 'polypeptide(L)'
;MEERPSPEASAGNSRAEDDFRSCCGDEEEWEDTEESFTAGVAKGELDEASESFEKLKWLLKAVVTMFNYQQFRHIGAPGWQLGWKWAKKEVIWSMVGAQTTEQGDCSKFKGNTPHCCKKDPTIVDLLPGTTYNMQIVNCCKAGVINTFNQDPANVASSF
;
A
#
# COMPACT_ATOMS: atom_id res chain seq x y z
N MET A 1 -11.08 55.14 -22.20
CA MET A 1 -12.29 55.34 -21.39
C MET A 1 -13.36 54.59 -22.17
N GLU A 2 -13.86 53.44 -21.74
CA GLU A 2 -14.25 52.98 -20.39
C GLU A 2 -13.84 51.49 -20.25
N GLU A 3 -12.95 51.15 -19.32
CA GLU A 3 -13.18 50.57 -17.98
C GLU A 3 -13.73 49.12 -17.97
N ARG A 4 -12.85 48.19 -17.55
CA ARG A 4 -13.14 46.79 -17.20
C ARG A 4 -13.93 46.72 -15.89
N PRO A 5 -14.90 45.81 -15.77
CA PRO A 5 -15.34 45.32 -14.47
C PRO A 5 -14.56 44.05 -14.07
N SER A 6 -14.09 44.05 -12.82
CA SER A 6 -13.56 42.89 -12.08
C SER A 6 -14.66 41.84 -11.82
N PRO A 7 -14.32 40.54 -11.63
CA PRO A 7 -15.28 39.55 -11.18
C PRO A 7 -15.28 39.48 -9.63
N GLU A 8 -16.40 39.82 -9.01
CA GLU A 8 -16.69 39.47 -7.60
C GLU A 8 -17.81 38.43 -7.51
N ALA A 9 -17.74 37.69 -6.41
CA ALA A 9 -18.26 36.36 -6.18
C ALA A 9 -19.72 36.27 -5.70
N SER A 10 -20.21 35.02 -5.75
CA SER A 10 -21.07 34.33 -4.77
C SER A 10 -22.50 33.97 -5.23
N ALA A 11 -22.75 32.65 -5.32
CA ALA A 11 -23.82 31.94 -4.60
C ALA A 11 -23.90 30.46 -5.04
N GLY A 12 -23.71 29.55 -4.09
CA GLY A 12 -24.32 28.21 -4.10
C GLY A 12 -23.48 27.05 -4.65
N ASN A 13 -22.74 26.37 -3.77
CA ASN A 13 -23.15 25.08 -3.20
C ASN A 13 -22.00 24.52 -2.33
N SER A 14 -21.96 24.89 -1.05
CA SER A 14 -21.04 24.32 -0.06
C SER A 14 -21.48 22.90 0.30
N ARG A 15 -21.08 21.89 -0.50
CA ARG A 15 -21.37 20.47 -0.25
C ARG A 15 -20.30 19.50 -0.77
N ALA A 16 -19.03 19.88 -0.77
CA ALA A 16 -17.96 18.94 -1.15
C ALA A 16 -16.57 19.25 -0.58
N GLU A 17 -16.47 19.93 0.57
CA GLU A 17 -15.16 20.31 1.15
C GLU A 17 -14.96 19.91 2.62
N ASP A 18 -15.74 18.93 3.13
CA ASP A 18 -15.63 18.47 4.53
C ASP A 18 -15.19 17.00 4.71
N ASP A 19 -14.74 16.30 3.67
CA ASP A 19 -14.39 14.86 3.78
C ASP A 19 -12.88 14.57 3.86
N PHE A 20 -12.09 15.58 4.26
CA PHE A 20 -10.63 15.48 4.38
C PHE A 20 -10.15 15.53 5.84
N ARG A 21 -10.77 14.74 6.73
CA ARG A 21 -10.19 14.48 8.04
C ARG A 21 -10.81 13.26 8.73
N SER A 22 -10.15 12.10 8.59
CA SER A 22 -9.74 11.22 9.70
C SER A 22 -9.57 9.77 9.21
N CYS A 23 -8.33 9.32 9.00
CA CYS A 23 -8.01 7.89 8.96
C CYS A 23 -7.28 7.42 10.24
N CYS A 24 -7.19 8.30 11.23
CA CYS A 24 -6.78 7.96 12.58
C CYS A 24 -7.96 8.36 13.47
N GLY A 25 -9.05 7.58 13.39
CA GLY A 25 -10.11 7.66 14.39
C GLY A 25 -9.52 7.27 15.75
N ASP A 26 -9.85 8.07 16.76
CA ASP A 26 -9.45 7.84 18.13
C ASP A 26 -10.08 6.53 18.64
N GLU A 27 -9.22 5.61 19.08
CA GLU A 27 -9.45 4.52 20.05
C GLU A 27 -10.83 3.85 20.05
N GLU A 28 -11.04 2.88 19.13
CA GLU A 28 -12.00 1.79 19.38
C GLU A 28 -11.32 0.71 20.24
N GLU A 29 -11.66 0.73 21.52
CA GLU A 29 -11.39 -0.30 22.53
C GLU A 29 -12.03 -1.62 22.07
N TRP A 30 -11.20 -2.59 21.66
CA TRP A 30 -11.67 -3.93 21.35
C TRP A 30 -11.93 -4.67 22.68
N GLU A 31 -13.19 -4.91 23.01
CA GLU A 31 -13.57 -5.83 24.09
C GLU A 31 -13.32 -7.27 23.64
N ASP A 32 -12.29 -7.89 24.22
CA ASP A 32 -12.01 -9.32 24.10
C ASP A 32 -13.16 -10.12 24.74
N THR A 33 -14.08 -10.61 23.91
CA THR A 33 -15.07 -11.61 24.33
C THR A 33 -14.54 -13.00 24.03
N GLU A 34 -13.84 -13.59 25.00
CA GLU A 34 -13.49 -15.01 25.00
C GLU A 34 -14.75 -15.86 25.23
N GLU A 35 -15.48 -16.21 24.17
CA GLU A 35 -16.41 -17.33 24.25
C GLU A 35 -15.64 -18.66 24.12
N SER A 36 -15.42 -19.27 25.28
CA SER A 36 -14.81 -20.58 25.46
C SER A 36 -15.64 -21.70 24.81
N PHE A 37 -15.16 -22.28 23.71
CA PHE A 37 -15.59 -23.61 23.27
C PHE A 37 -14.61 -24.65 23.81
N THR A 38 -14.86 -25.17 25.02
CA THR A 38 -14.22 -26.40 25.49
C THR A 38 -15.19 -27.56 25.38
N ALA A 39 -15.12 -28.26 24.24
CA ALA A 39 -15.60 -29.64 24.14
C ALA A 39 -14.39 -30.57 24.29
N GLY A 40 -14.42 -31.39 25.34
CA GLY A 40 -13.27 -32.09 25.91
C GLY A 40 -12.45 -32.95 24.93
N VAL A 41 -11.13 -32.78 24.99
CA VAL A 41 -10.13 -33.73 24.49
C VAL A 41 -9.09 -33.92 25.59
N ALA A 42 -8.67 -35.17 25.80
CA ALA A 42 -7.82 -35.59 26.91
C ALA A 42 -6.47 -34.86 26.94
N LYS A 43 -6.02 -34.55 28.16
CA LYS A 43 -4.87 -33.70 28.55
C LYS A 43 -3.47 -34.18 28.11
N GLY A 44 -3.36 -35.19 27.25
CA GLY A 44 -2.08 -35.79 26.83
C GLY A 44 -1.71 -35.60 25.36
N GLU A 45 -2.58 -35.02 24.54
CA GLU A 45 -2.44 -34.95 23.07
C GLU A 45 -2.49 -33.51 22.53
N LEU A 46 -2.10 -32.53 23.38
CA LEU A 46 -2.11 -31.09 23.06
C LEU A 46 -0.73 -30.43 23.11
N ASP A 47 0.30 -31.16 23.56
CA ASP A 47 1.64 -30.58 23.71
C ASP A 47 2.39 -30.52 22.36
N GLU A 48 2.03 -31.35 21.37
CA GLU A 48 2.63 -31.29 20.01
C GLU A 48 1.86 -30.39 19.03
N ALA A 49 0.62 -30.01 19.34
CA ALA A 49 -0.17 -29.10 18.49
C ALA A 49 0.02 -27.62 18.89
N SER A 50 0.34 -27.32 20.14
CA SER A 50 0.42 -25.93 20.64
C SER A 50 1.66 -25.16 20.16
N GLU A 51 2.80 -25.83 19.88
CA GLU A 51 3.98 -25.16 19.29
C GLU A 51 3.78 -24.71 17.82
N SER A 52 2.74 -25.22 17.16
CA SER A 52 2.45 -24.88 15.76
C SER A 52 1.56 -23.64 15.58
N PHE A 53 0.85 -23.21 16.63
CA PHE A 53 -0.09 -22.08 16.58
C PHE A 53 0.50 -20.75 17.09
N GLU A 54 1.52 -20.75 17.95
CA GLU A 54 2.26 -19.53 18.33
C GLU A 54 3.27 -19.05 17.26
N LYS A 55 3.39 -19.79 16.15
CA LYS A 55 4.05 -19.36 14.92
C LYS A 55 3.15 -18.47 14.05
N LEU A 56 2.22 -17.73 14.65
CA LEU A 56 1.62 -16.53 14.05
C LEU A 56 2.71 -15.45 13.95
N LYS A 57 3.64 -15.71 13.03
CA LYS A 57 4.59 -14.78 12.47
C LYS A 57 3.79 -13.56 12.05
N TRP A 58 3.91 -12.46 12.78
CA TRP A 58 3.33 -11.18 12.43
C TRP A 58 3.85 -10.76 11.04
N LEU A 59 3.16 -11.20 9.99
CA LEU A 59 3.37 -10.75 8.62
C LEU A 59 2.53 -9.50 8.48
N LEU A 60 3.20 -8.35 8.51
CA LEU A 60 2.56 -7.07 8.24
C LEU A 60 2.22 -7.00 6.75
N LYS A 61 0.96 -6.68 6.45
CA LYS A 61 0.51 -6.33 5.11
C LYS A 61 0.36 -4.82 5.05
N ALA A 62 0.94 -4.22 4.02
CA ALA A 62 0.80 -2.80 3.73
C ALA A 62 0.35 -2.63 2.27
N VAL A 63 -0.42 -1.59 2.01
CA VAL A 63 -0.74 -1.12 0.66
C VAL A 63 -0.26 0.32 0.59
N VAL A 64 0.60 0.61 -0.39
CA VAL A 64 1.13 1.95 -0.62
C VAL A 64 0.36 2.56 -1.78
N THR A 65 -0.23 3.73 -1.57
CA THR A 65 -0.88 4.50 -2.64
C THR A 65 -0.21 5.86 -2.78
N MET A 66 0.19 6.20 -3.99
CA MET A 66 0.81 7.47 -4.37
C MET A 66 -0.17 8.28 -5.22
N PHE A 67 -0.33 9.57 -4.91
CA PHE A 67 -1.17 10.49 -5.68
C PHE A 67 -0.32 11.63 -6.26
N ASN A 68 -0.65 12.06 -7.48
CA ASN A 68 -0.03 13.23 -8.11
C ASN A 68 -1.00 14.43 -8.16
N TYR A 69 -1.00 15.22 -7.09
CA TYR A 69 -1.78 16.46 -7.01
C TYR A 69 -1.07 17.68 -7.62
N GLN A 70 0.02 17.49 -8.37
CA GLN A 70 0.65 18.60 -9.08
C GLN A 70 -0.24 19.07 -10.22
N GLN A 71 -0.31 20.37 -10.51
CA GLN A 71 -1.24 20.89 -11.52
C GLN A 71 -0.81 20.59 -12.97
N PHE A 72 0.49 20.70 -13.26
CA PHE A 72 1.01 20.68 -14.64
C PHE A 72 2.16 19.70 -14.87
N ARG A 73 2.53 18.91 -13.86
CA ARG A 73 3.64 17.96 -13.94
C ARG A 73 3.12 16.54 -13.76
N HIS A 74 3.00 15.82 -14.87
CA HIS A 74 2.76 14.38 -14.84
C HIS A 74 4.08 13.63 -14.65
N ILE A 75 3.99 12.42 -14.10
CA ILE A 75 5.09 11.45 -14.04
C ILE A 75 4.97 10.60 -15.30
N GLY A 76 5.82 10.86 -16.29
CA GLY A 76 5.90 10.08 -17.52
C GLY A 76 6.90 8.92 -17.42
N ALA A 77 7.05 8.16 -18.51
CA ALA A 77 8.05 7.09 -18.62
C ALA A 77 9.47 7.64 -18.29
N PRO A 78 10.31 6.89 -17.52
CA PRO A 78 10.17 5.48 -17.13
C PRO A 78 9.27 5.23 -15.91
N GLY A 79 8.52 6.23 -15.46
CA GLY A 79 7.62 6.15 -14.33
C GLY A 79 8.27 6.58 -13.02
N TRP A 80 7.49 6.52 -11.94
CA TRP A 80 8.01 6.73 -10.59
C TRP A 80 8.90 5.56 -10.15
N GLN A 81 9.84 5.86 -9.26
CA GLN A 81 10.60 4.87 -8.52
C GLN A 81 10.56 5.27 -7.04
N LEU A 82 10.23 4.34 -6.16
CA LEU A 82 10.15 4.58 -4.74
C LEU A 82 11.19 3.73 -4.01
N GLY A 83 12.06 4.39 -3.26
CA GLY A 83 13.06 3.71 -2.44
C GLY A 83 12.95 4.13 -0.99
N TRP A 84 13.21 3.20 -0.09
CA TRP A 84 13.36 3.49 1.34
C TRP A 84 14.40 2.57 1.94
N LYS A 85 14.74 2.80 3.21
CA LYS A 85 15.70 1.98 3.95
C LYS A 85 15.05 1.43 5.21
N TRP A 86 15.10 0.12 5.36
CA TRP A 86 14.62 -0.57 6.55
C TRP A 86 15.42 -0.12 7.78
N ALA A 87 14.72 0.15 8.88
CA ALA A 87 15.35 0.53 10.14
C ALA A 87 16.08 -0.67 10.75
N LYS A 88 15.49 -1.86 10.65
CA LYS A 88 16.02 -3.09 11.25
C LYS A 88 16.38 -4.10 10.14
N LYS A 89 15.98 -5.36 10.33
CA LYS A 89 16.26 -6.49 9.43
C LYS A 89 14.98 -6.93 8.72
N GLU A 90 14.15 -5.99 8.33
CA GLU A 90 12.95 -6.27 7.53
C GLU A 90 13.33 -6.71 6.11
N VAL A 91 12.47 -7.53 5.51
CA VAL A 91 12.56 -8.02 4.14
C VAL A 91 11.17 -8.06 3.52
N ILE A 92 11.09 -7.92 2.20
CA ILE A 92 9.82 -7.98 1.47
C ILE A 92 9.58 -9.44 1.12
N TRP A 93 8.59 -10.07 1.74
CA TRP A 93 8.27 -11.48 1.47
C TRP A 93 7.56 -11.68 0.14
N SER A 94 6.57 -10.82 -0.16
CA SER A 94 5.78 -10.83 -1.39
C SER A 94 5.37 -9.39 -1.73
N MET A 95 5.10 -9.14 -3.00
CA MET A 95 4.65 -7.86 -3.52
C MET A 95 3.75 -8.10 -4.73
N VAL A 96 2.73 -7.27 -4.90
CA VAL A 96 1.82 -7.25 -6.06
C VAL A 96 1.69 -5.82 -6.54
N GLY A 97 1.35 -5.59 -7.80
CA GLY A 97 1.24 -4.25 -8.38
C GLY A 97 2.58 -3.57 -8.70
N ALA A 98 3.63 -3.88 -7.95
CA ALA A 98 4.98 -3.38 -8.17
C ALA A 98 6.02 -4.50 -8.02
N GLN A 99 7.28 -4.18 -8.32
CA GLN A 99 8.42 -5.07 -8.14
C GLN A 99 9.66 -4.30 -7.72
N THR A 100 10.53 -4.94 -6.94
CA THR A 100 11.84 -4.37 -6.62
C THR A 100 12.80 -4.50 -7.81
N THR A 101 13.56 -3.44 -8.11
CA THR A 101 14.57 -3.45 -9.19
C THR A 101 15.70 -4.44 -8.92
N GLU A 102 16.00 -4.70 -7.65
CA GLU A 102 17.03 -5.63 -7.20
C GLU A 102 16.53 -6.45 -6.01
N GLN A 103 16.81 -7.76 -5.99
CA GLN A 103 16.46 -8.65 -4.89
C GLN A 103 17.46 -8.59 -3.72
N GLY A 104 18.74 -8.31 -3.99
CA GLY A 104 19.81 -8.36 -2.99
C GLY A 104 20.27 -9.78 -2.62
N ASP A 105 21.12 -9.90 -1.60
CA ASP A 105 21.64 -11.20 -1.13
C ASP A 105 20.65 -11.87 -0.16
N CYS A 106 19.87 -12.81 -0.69
CA CYS A 106 18.93 -13.62 0.07
C CYS A 106 19.49 -14.98 0.54
N SER A 107 20.79 -15.25 0.42
CA SER A 107 21.41 -16.55 0.73
C SER A 107 21.17 -17.06 2.16
N LYS A 108 20.85 -16.17 3.10
CA LYS A 108 20.51 -16.50 4.49
C LYS A 108 19.18 -17.25 4.63
N PHE A 109 18.27 -17.15 3.66
CA PHE A 109 16.96 -17.78 3.68
C PHE A 109 17.00 -19.11 2.93
N LYS A 110 16.97 -20.23 3.67
CA LYS A 110 16.91 -21.58 3.11
C LYS A 110 15.45 -22.03 2.97
N GLY A 111 15.01 -22.42 1.78
CA GLY A 111 13.63 -22.85 1.49
C GLY A 111 12.78 -21.73 0.87
N ASN A 112 12.07 -20.96 1.70
CA ASN A 112 11.25 -19.84 1.24
C ASN A 112 12.08 -18.57 1.13
N THR A 113 12.49 -18.23 -0.09
CA THR A 113 13.21 -16.99 -0.41
C THR A 113 12.22 -15.82 -0.50
N PRO A 114 12.43 -14.72 0.24
CA PRO A 114 11.59 -13.54 0.13
C PRO A 114 11.79 -12.83 -1.22
N HIS A 115 10.80 -12.05 -1.65
CA HIS A 115 10.86 -11.26 -2.86
C HIS A 115 12.07 -10.30 -2.91
N CYS A 116 12.41 -9.65 -1.79
CA CYS A 116 13.60 -8.80 -1.70
C CYS A 116 14.20 -8.80 -0.29
N CYS A 117 15.52 -9.01 -0.20
CA CYS A 117 16.33 -8.98 1.02
C CYS A 117 17.20 -7.73 1.17
N LYS A 118 17.18 -6.85 0.16
CA LYS A 118 17.96 -5.62 0.18
C LYS A 118 17.47 -4.71 1.32
N LYS A 119 18.39 -4.09 2.05
CA LYS A 119 18.05 -3.18 3.16
C LYS A 119 17.42 -1.88 2.65
N ASP A 120 17.81 -1.47 1.45
CA ASP A 120 17.38 -0.28 0.74
C ASP A 120 16.76 -0.65 -0.63
N PRO A 121 15.58 -1.28 -0.64
CA PRO A 121 14.92 -1.65 -1.89
C PRO A 121 14.53 -0.40 -2.69
N THR A 122 14.61 -0.51 -4.01
CA THR A 122 13.98 0.44 -4.94
C THR A 122 12.88 -0.29 -5.67
N ILE A 123 11.69 0.30 -5.70
CA ILE A 123 10.47 -0.32 -6.21
C ILE A 123 9.98 0.49 -7.39
N VAL A 124 9.52 -0.25 -8.39
CA VAL A 124 8.93 0.27 -9.61
C VAL A 124 7.60 -0.43 -9.85
N ASP A 125 6.67 0.32 -10.41
CA ASP A 125 5.38 -0.21 -10.82
C ASP A 125 5.55 -1.29 -11.92
N LEU A 126 4.62 -2.23 -11.98
CA LEU A 126 4.62 -3.23 -13.03
C LEU A 126 4.21 -2.64 -14.39
N LEU A 127 4.50 -3.37 -15.46
CA LEU A 127 4.13 -2.95 -16.81
C LEU A 127 2.65 -3.25 -17.10
N PRO A 128 2.02 -2.49 -18.04
CA PRO A 128 0.72 -2.86 -18.57
C PRO A 128 0.72 -4.28 -19.15
N GLY A 129 -0.35 -5.04 -18.90
CA GLY A 129 -0.46 -6.44 -19.33
C GLY A 129 0.04 -7.48 -18.31
N THR A 130 0.42 -7.03 -17.11
CA THR A 130 0.68 -7.91 -15.94
C THR A 130 -0.48 -8.87 -15.70
N THR A 131 -0.22 -10.09 -15.22
CA THR A 131 -1.28 -11.08 -14.96
C THR A 131 -2.18 -10.67 -13.81
N TYR A 132 -3.47 -11.03 -13.86
CA TYR A 132 -4.49 -10.57 -12.90
C TYR A 132 -4.13 -10.83 -11.42
N ASN A 133 -3.48 -11.96 -11.12
CA ASN A 133 -3.05 -12.32 -9.76
C ASN A 133 -1.90 -11.46 -9.20
N MET A 134 -1.24 -10.67 -10.05
CA MET A 134 -0.18 -9.74 -9.69
C MET A 134 -0.64 -8.28 -9.78
N GLN A 135 -1.93 -8.04 -10.03
CA GLN A 135 -2.50 -6.70 -10.09
C GLN A 135 -3.17 -6.31 -8.78
N ILE A 136 -3.19 -5.01 -8.52
CA ILE A 136 -4.00 -4.33 -7.51
C ILE A 136 -4.63 -3.09 -8.16
N VAL A 137 -5.57 -2.45 -7.48
CA VAL A 137 -6.18 -1.21 -7.96
C VAL A 137 -5.11 -0.16 -8.29
N ASN A 138 -5.27 0.56 -9.39
CA ASN A 138 -4.38 1.66 -9.83
C ASN A 138 -2.91 1.29 -10.08
N CYS A 139 -2.52 0.01 -10.08
CA CYS A 139 -1.17 -0.39 -10.44
C CYS A 139 -0.95 -0.48 -11.95
N CYS A 140 0.26 -0.89 -12.29
CA CYS A 140 0.59 -1.60 -13.51
C CYS A 140 0.52 -0.72 -14.76
N LYS A 141 0.88 0.55 -14.59
CA LYS A 141 0.93 1.60 -15.62
C LYS A 141 2.36 1.97 -15.96
N ALA A 142 3.33 1.11 -15.66
CA ALA A 142 4.76 1.39 -15.78
C ALA A 142 5.17 2.67 -15.02
N GLY A 143 4.49 2.95 -13.90
CA GLY A 143 4.79 4.07 -13.02
C GLY A 143 4.36 5.43 -13.56
N VAL A 144 3.57 5.45 -14.63
CA VAL A 144 3.01 6.68 -15.18
C VAL A 144 1.85 7.16 -14.30
N ILE A 145 1.92 8.42 -13.86
CA ILE A 145 0.87 9.07 -13.05
C ILE A 145 0.57 10.45 -13.63
N ASN A 146 -0.67 10.66 -14.06
CA ASN A 146 -1.13 11.93 -14.58
C ASN A 146 -1.45 12.92 -13.46
N THR A 147 -1.61 14.20 -13.80
CA THR A 147 -2.10 15.18 -12.84
C THR A 147 -3.59 15.05 -12.64
N PHE A 148 -4.08 15.40 -11.44
CA PHE A 148 -5.50 15.37 -11.14
C PHE A 148 -6.35 16.17 -12.15
N ASN A 149 -5.87 17.34 -12.56
CA ASN A 149 -6.63 18.23 -13.47
C ASN A 149 -6.65 17.74 -14.92
N GLN A 150 -5.66 16.97 -15.36
CA GLN A 150 -5.60 16.47 -16.74
C GLN A 150 -6.33 15.14 -16.88
N ASP A 151 -6.17 14.24 -15.91
CA ASP A 151 -6.78 12.92 -15.94
C ASP A 151 -6.98 12.40 -14.50
N PRO A 152 -8.14 12.69 -13.89
CA PRO A 152 -8.45 12.27 -12.53
C PRO A 152 -8.43 10.74 -12.35
N ALA A 153 -8.65 9.96 -13.41
CA ALA A 153 -8.67 8.50 -13.34
C ALA A 153 -7.26 7.89 -13.22
N ASN A 154 -6.23 8.61 -13.67
CA ASN A 154 -4.84 8.14 -13.66
C ASN A 154 -3.92 8.94 -12.72
N VAL A 155 -4.50 9.58 -11.71
CA VAL A 155 -3.78 10.39 -10.72
C VAL A 155 -3.11 9.58 -9.60
N ALA A 156 -3.45 8.30 -9.49
CA ALA A 156 -2.99 7.43 -8.41
C ALA A 156 -2.20 6.21 -8.92
N SER A 157 -1.30 5.69 -8.10
CA SER A 157 -0.62 4.39 -8.29
C SER A 157 -0.57 3.64 -6.97
N SER A 158 -0.80 2.32 -6.99
CA SER A 158 -0.76 1.51 -5.76
C SER A 158 -0.07 0.17 -5.93
N PHE A 159 0.46 -0.37 -4.84
CA PHE A 159 1.08 -1.71 -4.73
C PHE A 159 1.08 -2.23 -3.29
#